data_AF-W9VLI9-F1
#
_entry.id   AF-W9VLI9-F1
#
_cell.length_a   1.000
_cell.length_b   1.000
_cell.length_c   1.000
_cell.angle_alpha   90.00
_cell.angle_beta   90.00
_cell.angle_gamma   90.00
#
_symmetry.space_group_name_H-M   'P 1'
#
loop_
_entity.id
_entity.type
_entity.pdbx_description
1 polymer ?
#
loop_
_entity_poly.entity_id
_entity_poly.type
_entity_poly.pdbx_seq_one_letter_code
_entity_poly.pdbx_strand_id
1 'polypeptide(L)'
;MFLCWVFKKKTAFQESTKEAIFESAPKFDDNGLPLPQWIASDIERRRAAYIEAMMDNLRNLLNRYMSEQQQCPWNKNCDAMVFGNLVKGLNARNLFPLREANTLDISIKELVSRLRTMELTPVCQGNSSPFSKMRP
;
A
#
# COMPACT_ATOMS: atom_id res chain seq x y z
N MET A 1 -1.82 24.57 -7.90
CA MET A 1 -2.44 23.93 -9.08
C MET A 1 -3.15 24.92 -10.03
N PHE A 2 -4.22 25.60 -9.59
CA PHE A 2 -5.02 26.49 -10.47
C PHE A 2 -4.19 27.54 -11.22
N LEU A 3 -3.32 28.28 -10.52
CA LEU A 3 -2.43 29.26 -11.15
C LEU A 3 -1.54 28.61 -12.22
N CYS A 4 -1.00 27.43 -11.96
CA CYS A 4 -0.16 26.71 -12.92
C CYS A 4 -0.94 26.33 -14.19
N TRP A 5 -2.22 25.97 -14.05
CA TRP A 5 -3.11 25.68 -15.17
C TRP A 5 -3.41 26.94 -16.00
N VAL A 6 -3.85 28.02 -15.35
CA VAL A 6 -4.19 29.30 -16.02
C VAL A 6 -2.97 29.87 -16.76
N PHE A 7 -1.81 29.89 -16.11
CA PHE A 7 -0.56 30.41 -16.69
C PHE A 7 0.19 29.40 -17.57
N LYS A 8 -0.41 28.25 -17.90
CA LYS A 8 0.17 27.20 -18.76
C LYS A 8 1.56 26.74 -18.30
N LYS A 9 1.82 26.73 -16.99
CA LYS A 9 3.07 26.25 -16.38
C LYS A 9 3.02 24.74 -16.26
N LYS A 10 3.30 24.03 -17.37
CA LYS A 10 3.18 22.57 -17.49
C LYS A 10 3.86 21.80 -16.35
N THR A 11 5.15 22.05 -16.08
CA THR A 11 5.91 21.31 -15.06
C THR A 11 5.32 21.51 -13.66
N ALA A 12 5.10 22.77 -13.25
CA ALA A 12 4.50 23.07 -11.95
C ALA A 12 3.07 22.52 -11.81
N PHE A 13 2.30 22.48 -12.91
CA PHE A 13 0.98 21.85 -12.92
C PHE A 13 1.07 20.33 -12.74
N GLN A 14 2.02 19.66 -13.39
CA GLN A 14 2.25 18.22 -13.23
C GLN A 14 2.71 17.86 -11.81
N GLU A 15 3.59 18.66 -11.22
CA GLU A 15 4.03 18.47 -9.83
C GLU A 15 2.87 18.68 -8.85
N SER A 16 2.12 19.77 -9.01
CA SER A 16 0.94 20.05 -8.18
C SER A 16 -0.13 18.96 -8.28
N THR A 17 -0.38 18.43 -9.48
CA THR A 17 -1.39 17.37 -9.70
C THR A 17 -0.92 16.04 -9.14
N LYS A 18 0.38 15.72 -9.23
CA LYS A 18 0.95 14.57 -8.56
C LYS A 18 0.75 14.67 -7.04
N GLU A 19 1.06 15.81 -6.44
CA GLU A 19 0.87 16.00 -4.99
C GLU A 19 -0.59 15.84 -4.61
N ALA A 20 -1.51 16.45 -5.36
CA ALA A 20 -2.94 16.31 -5.14
C ALA A 20 -3.41 14.85 -5.19
N ILE A 21 -2.91 14.05 -6.14
CA ILE A 21 -3.23 12.61 -6.22
C ILE A 21 -2.74 11.86 -4.96
N PHE A 22 -1.58 12.22 -4.42
CA PHE A 22 -0.99 11.54 -3.27
C PHE A 22 -1.62 11.93 -1.94
N GLU A 23 -1.99 13.21 -1.78
CA GLU A 23 -2.43 13.77 -0.50
C GLU A 23 -3.94 13.84 -0.33
N SER A 24 -4.72 13.88 -1.42
CA SER A 24 -6.18 13.96 -1.31
C SER A 24 -6.76 12.77 -0.55
N ALA A 25 -7.55 13.08 0.48
CA ALA A 25 -8.56 12.18 1.03
C ALA A 25 -9.78 12.16 0.07
N PRO A 26 -10.75 11.24 0.22
CA PRO A 26 -11.80 11.05 -0.78
C PRO A 26 -12.50 12.35 -1.11
N LYS A 27 -12.58 12.61 -2.42
CA LYS A 27 -13.04 13.85 -3.04
C LYS A 27 -11.98 14.95 -2.92
N PHE A 28 -11.25 15.10 -4.02
CA PHE A 28 -10.43 16.24 -4.33
C PHE A 28 -11.24 17.53 -4.10
N ASP A 29 -10.80 18.30 -3.11
CA ASP A 29 -11.31 19.63 -2.85
C ASP A 29 -10.58 20.63 -3.74
N ASP A 30 -11.29 21.19 -4.71
CA ASP A 30 -10.77 22.27 -5.55
C ASP A 30 -10.66 23.61 -4.80
N ASN A 31 -11.07 23.66 -3.53
CA ASN A 31 -11.13 24.84 -2.67
C ASN A 31 -11.98 25.96 -3.28
N GLY A 32 -13.00 25.62 -4.06
CA GLY A 32 -13.84 26.58 -4.79
C GLY A 32 -13.13 27.26 -5.95
N LEU A 33 -11.96 26.77 -6.36
CA LEU A 33 -11.24 27.30 -7.52
C LEU A 33 -11.94 26.83 -8.79
N PRO A 34 -12.02 27.67 -9.85
CA PRO A 34 -12.66 27.31 -11.11
C PRO A 34 -11.76 26.41 -11.95
N LEU A 35 -11.36 25.27 -11.40
CA LEU A 35 -10.69 24.20 -12.12
C LEU A 35 -11.73 23.48 -12.99
N PRO A 36 -11.40 23.18 -14.26
CA PRO A 36 -12.25 22.31 -15.06
C PRO A 36 -12.56 21.00 -14.35
N GLN A 37 -13.83 20.60 -14.33
CA GLN A 37 -14.31 19.39 -13.66
C GLN A 37 -13.53 18.12 -14.05
N TRP A 38 -13.04 18.05 -15.28
CA TRP A 38 -12.25 16.92 -15.77
C TRP A 38 -10.91 16.78 -15.03
N ILE A 39 -10.33 17.85 -14.50
CA ILE A 39 -9.08 17.81 -13.73
C ILE A 39 -9.34 17.14 -12.38
N ALA A 40 -10.35 17.60 -11.65
CA ALA A 40 -10.76 16.99 -10.38
C ALA A 40 -11.11 15.50 -10.55
N SER A 41 -11.86 15.20 -11.62
CA SER A 41 -12.23 13.82 -11.96
C SER A 41 -11.02 12.94 -12.30
N ASP A 42 -10.02 13.48 -13.02
CA ASP A 42 -8.79 12.73 -13.35
C ASP A 42 -7.91 12.49 -12.11
N ILE A 43 -7.84 13.45 -11.20
CA ILE A 43 -7.14 13.30 -9.91
C ILE A 43 -7.77 12.17 -9.10
N GLU A 44 -9.10 12.19 -8.93
CA GLU A 44 -9.81 11.13 -8.19
C GLU A 44 -9.67 9.77 -8.85
N ARG A 45 -9.80 9.70 -10.18
CA ARG A 45 -9.64 8.46 -10.93
C ARG A 45 -8.25 7.86 -10.73
N ARG A 46 -7.20 8.69 -10.82
CA ARG A 46 -5.81 8.22 -10.62
C ARG A 46 -5.57 7.79 -9.17
N ARG A 47 -6.07 8.56 -8.20
CA ARG A 47 -5.96 8.21 -6.78
C ARG A 47 -6.59 6.83 -6.51
N ALA A 48 -7.82 6.63 -6.97
CA ALA A 48 -8.54 5.36 -6.82
C ALA A 48 -7.77 4.20 -7.46
N ALA A 49 -7.26 4.37 -8.68
CA ALA A 49 -6.48 3.34 -9.38
C ALA A 49 -5.18 2.98 -8.64
N TYR A 50 -4.50 3.95 -8.03
CA TYR A 50 -3.30 3.66 -7.21
C TYR A 50 -3.64 2.89 -5.93
N ILE A 51 -4.73 3.26 -5.24
CA ILE A 51 -5.19 2.54 -4.05
C ILE A 51 -5.61 1.12 -4.43
N GLU A 52 -6.33 0.95 -5.54
CA GLU A 52 -6.72 -0.35 -6.08
C GLU A 52 -5.51 -1.25 -6.35
N ALA A 53 -4.51 -0.75 -7.08
CA ALA A 53 -3.28 -1.49 -7.34
C ALA A 53 -2.54 -1.89 -6.05
N MET A 54 -2.50 -1.04 -5.03
CA MET A 54 -1.91 -1.37 -3.73
C MET A 54 -2.70 -2.47 -3.01
N MET A 55 -4.03 -2.38 -3.01
CA MET A 55 -4.90 -3.38 -2.37
C MET A 55 -4.82 -4.73 -3.09
N ASP A 56 -4.74 -4.74 -4.42
CA ASP A 56 -4.53 -5.96 -5.21
C ASP A 56 -3.18 -6.61 -4.89
N ASN A 57 -2.11 -5.83 -4.75
CA ASN A 57 -0.82 -6.35 -4.33
C ASN A 57 -0.88 -7.00 -2.94
N LEU A 58 -1.60 -6.40 -1.99
CA LEU A 58 -1.82 -6.98 -0.67
C LEU A 58 -2.63 -8.28 -0.73
N ARG A 59 -3.71 -8.32 -1.53
CA ARG A 59 -4.51 -9.54 -1.74
C ARG A 59 -3.67 -10.65 -2.34
N ASN A 60 -2.89 -10.34 -3.38
CA ASN A 60 -2.00 -11.29 -4.03
C ASN A 60 -0.95 -11.84 -3.07
N LEU A 61 -0.39 -10.99 -2.21
CA LEU A 61 0.58 -11.41 -1.19
C LEU A 61 -0.05 -12.35 -0.17
N LEU A 62 -1.25 -12.03 0.35
CA LEU A 62 -1.97 -12.91 1.28
C LEU A 62 -2.32 -14.24 0.62
N ASN A 63 -2.87 -14.22 -0.60
CA ASN A 63 -3.24 -15.42 -1.35
C ASN A 63 -2.03 -16.32 -1.62
N ARG A 64 -0.86 -15.73 -1.93
CA ARG A 64 0.38 -16.46 -2.15
C ARG A 64 0.78 -17.29 -0.93
N TYR A 65 0.72 -16.71 0.27
CA TYR A 65 1.05 -17.42 1.52
C TYR A 65 -0.08 -18.30 2.07
N MET A 66 -1.31 -18.11 1.60
CA MET A 66 -2.46 -18.97 1.93
C MET A 66 -2.57 -20.20 1.01
N SER A 67 -1.95 -20.14 -0.19
CA SER A 67 -1.99 -21.23 -1.16
C SER A 67 -1.25 -22.48 -0.69
N GLU A 68 -1.54 -23.62 -1.33
CA GLU A 68 -0.81 -24.88 -1.08
C GLU A 68 0.63 -24.85 -1.62
N GLN A 69 0.98 -23.87 -2.45
CA GLN A 69 2.32 -23.73 -3.00
C GLN A 69 3.27 -23.17 -1.94
N GLN A 70 4.25 -23.98 -1.54
CA GLN A 70 5.28 -23.59 -0.59
C GLN A 70 6.08 -22.37 -1.10
N GLN A 71 6.10 -21.29 -0.32
CA GLN A 71 6.80 -20.04 -0.63
C GLN A 71 8.14 -19.95 0.11
N CYS A 72 8.18 -20.33 1.38
CA CYS A 72 9.41 -20.39 2.15
C CYS A 72 10.21 -21.67 1.80
N PRO A 73 11.47 -21.58 1.36
CA PRO A 73 12.21 -22.77 0.90
C PRO A 73 12.64 -23.73 2.02
N TRP A 74 12.82 -23.25 3.26
CA TRP A 74 13.46 -24.03 4.33
C TRP A 74 12.52 -24.67 5.36
N ASN A 75 11.27 -24.20 5.49
CA ASN A 75 10.36 -24.68 6.54
C ASN A 75 8.90 -24.65 6.04
N LYS A 76 8.22 -25.80 6.07
CA LYS A 76 6.82 -25.94 5.63
C LYS A 76 5.83 -25.13 6.48
N ASN A 77 6.18 -24.82 7.73
CA ASN A 77 5.34 -24.04 8.64
C ASN A 77 5.60 -22.53 8.53
N CYS A 78 6.63 -22.11 7.77
CA CYS A 78 6.99 -20.71 7.61
C CYS A 78 5.91 -19.90 6.91
N ASP A 79 5.26 -20.45 5.88
CA ASP A 79 4.21 -19.74 5.14
C ASP A 79 3.04 -19.35 6.05
N ALA A 80 2.61 -20.27 6.92
CA ALA A 80 1.57 -20.02 7.91
C ALA A 80 1.97 -18.91 8.91
N MET A 81 3.23 -18.88 9.35
CA MET A 81 3.71 -17.84 10.25
C MET A 81 3.82 -16.48 9.55
N VAL A 82 4.31 -16.43 8.30
CA VAL A 82 4.36 -15.19 7.51
C VAL A 82 2.94 -14.67 7.25
N PHE A 83 2.01 -15.55 6.87
CA PHE A 83 0.62 -15.21 6.68
C PHE A 83 0.01 -14.62 7.96
N GLY A 84 0.18 -15.29 9.11
CA GLY A 84 -0.29 -14.79 10.40
C GLY A 84 0.31 -13.42 10.77
N ASN A 85 1.59 -13.21 10.49
CA ASN A 85 2.27 -11.93 10.71
C ASN A 85 1.69 -10.82 9.81
N LEU A 86 1.50 -11.11 8.52
CA LEU A 86 0.89 -10.18 7.56
C LEU A 86 -0.53 -9.80 7.99
N VAL A 87 -1.38 -10.78 8.30
CA VAL A 87 -2.76 -10.53 8.75
C VAL A 87 -2.78 -9.71 10.03
N LYS A 88 -1.95 -10.06 11.02
CA LYS A 88 -1.85 -9.31 12.28
C LYS A 88 -1.37 -7.88 12.05
N GLY A 89 -0.36 -7.69 11.20
CA GLY A 89 0.17 -6.38 10.83
C GLY A 89 -0.87 -5.49 10.15
N LEU A 90 -1.58 -6.03 9.16
CA LEU A 90 -2.67 -5.34 8.45
C LEU A 90 -3.84 -5.01 9.39
N ASN A 91 -4.23 -5.97 10.24
CA ASN A 91 -5.30 -5.78 11.23
C ASN A 91 -4.97 -4.65 12.22
N ALA A 92 -3.74 -4.60 12.73
CA ALA A 92 -3.29 -3.53 13.62
C ALA A 92 -3.33 -2.12 12.99
N ARG A 93 -3.47 -2.03 11.66
CA ARG A 93 -3.56 -0.76 10.91
C ARG A 93 -4.95 -0.52 10.32
N ASN A 94 -5.95 -1.31 10.74
CA ASN A 94 -7.32 -1.29 10.24
C ASN A 94 -7.42 -1.50 8.71
N LEU A 95 -6.47 -2.26 8.15
CA LEU A 95 -6.44 -2.63 6.74
C LEU A 95 -6.98 -4.04 6.49
N PHE A 96 -7.18 -4.85 7.54
CA PHE A 96 -7.77 -6.19 7.45
C PHE A 96 -9.18 -6.21 8.08
N PRO A 97 -10.19 -6.87 7.46
CA PRO A 97 -10.15 -7.49 6.15
C PRO A 97 -9.92 -6.46 5.03
N LEU A 98 -9.22 -6.87 3.97
CA LEU A 98 -8.91 -6.00 2.84
C LEU A 98 -10.22 -5.57 2.16
N ARG A 99 -10.51 -4.27 2.15
CA ARG A 99 -11.70 -3.70 1.52
C ARG A 99 -11.45 -3.37 0.05
N GLU A 100 -12.50 -2.99 -0.67
CA GLU A 100 -12.36 -2.41 -2.01
C GLU A 100 -11.81 -0.98 -1.93
N ALA A 101 -11.04 -0.58 -2.94
CA ALA A 101 -10.36 0.72 -2.97
C ALA A 101 -11.30 1.92 -2.91
N ASN A 102 -12.48 1.79 -3.53
CA ASN A 102 -13.55 2.80 -3.53
C ASN A 102 -14.16 3.04 -2.13
N THR A 103 -14.05 2.09 -1.21
CA THR A 103 -14.58 2.19 0.16
C THR A 103 -13.57 2.72 1.19
N LEU A 104 -12.32 2.91 0.77
CA LEU A 104 -11.25 3.37 1.64
C LEU A 104 -11.22 4.90 1.68
N ASP A 105 -11.59 5.44 2.84
CA ASP A 105 -11.52 6.86 3.15
C ASP A 105 -10.11 7.29 3.59
N ILE A 106 -9.12 7.07 2.71
CA ILE A 106 -7.71 7.40 2.95
C ILE A 106 -7.03 7.94 1.68
N SER A 107 -5.99 8.75 1.87
CA SER A 107 -5.08 9.15 0.81
C SER A 107 -4.04 8.05 0.51
N ILE A 108 -3.38 8.14 -0.64
CA ILE A 108 -2.24 7.25 -0.97
C ILE A 108 -1.14 7.41 0.08
N LYS A 109 -0.83 8.64 0.47
CA LYS A 109 0.19 8.96 1.48
C LYS A 109 -0.11 8.27 2.81
N GLU A 110 -1.37 8.34 3.26
CA GLU A 110 -1.81 7.69 4.50
C GLU A 110 -1.72 6.16 4.40
N LEU A 111 -2.17 5.57 3.29
CA LEU A 111 -2.06 4.12 3.07
C LEU A 111 -0.60 3.65 3.12
N VAL A 112 0.29 4.34 2.40
CA VAL A 112 1.73 4.03 2.39
C VAL A 112 2.34 4.22 3.78
N SER A 113 1.95 5.26 4.50
CA SER A 113 2.39 5.51 5.88
C SER A 113 2.03 4.34 6.79
N ARG A 114 0.75 3.90 6.78
CA ARG A 114 0.30 2.74 7.54
C ARG A 114 1.09 1.49 7.19
N LEU A 115 1.26 1.18 5.91
CA LEU A 115 2.01 0.00 5.47
C LEU A 115 3.48 0.04 5.89
N ARG A 116 4.15 1.20 5.84
CA ARG A 116 5.56 1.34 6.24
C ARG A 116 5.79 1.13 7.73
N THR A 117 4.80 1.42 8.56
CA THR A 117 4.92 1.16 10.00
C THR A 117 4.77 -0.33 10.34
N MET A 118 4.45 -1.21 9.38
CA MET A 118 4.33 -2.65 9.63
C MET A 118 5.67 -3.25 10.02
N GLU A 119 5.77 -3.69 11.28
CA GLU A 119 6.86 -4.54 11.73
C GLU A 119 6.55 -5.98 11.29
N LEU A 120 7.22 -6.40 10.21
CA LEU A 120 7.18 -7.79 9.76
C LEU A 120 8.37 -8.52 10.38
N THR A 121 8.09 -9.57 11.13
CA THR A 121 9.15 -10.41 11.70
C THR A 121 9.76 -11.25 10.57
N PRO A 122 11.09 -11.32 10.44
CA PRO A 122 11.72 -12.17 9.44
C PRO A 122 11.57 -13.64 9.83
N VAL A 123 10.48 -14.27 9.42
CA VAL A 123 10.17 -15.66 9.80
C VAL A 123 10.92 -16.69 8.93
N CYS A 124 11.40 -16.29 7.76
CA CYS A 124 12.05 -17.17 6.81
C CYS A 124 13.57 -17.33 7.05
N GLN A 125 14.12 -16.77 8.11
CA GLN A 125 15.56 -16.92 8.39
C GLN A 125 15.82 -18.36 8.83
N GLY A 126 16.53 -19.11 7.99
CA GLY A 126 17.07 -20.40 8.38
C GLY A 126 17.96 -20.20 9.58
N ASN A 127 17.68 -20.90 10.68
CA ASN A 127 18.63 -21.02 11.78
C ASN A 127 19.94 -21.60 11.21
N SER A 128 20.96 -20.78 10.99
CA SER A 128 22.32 -21.26 11.24
C SER A 128 22.41 -21.48 12.74
N SER A 129 22.13 -22.71 13.18
CA SER A 129 22.16 -23.08 14.59
C SER A 129 23.53 -22.78 15.22
N PRO A 130 23.59 -22.18 16.42
CA PRO A 130 24.79 -22.21 17.24
C PRO A 130 24.86 -23.53 18.01
N PHE A 131 25.03 -24.66 17.31
CA PHE A 131 25.46 -25.90 17.96
C PHE A 131 26.98 -26.00 17.88
N SER A 132 27.62 -25.34 18.84
CA SER A 132 28.95 -25.76 19.29
C SER A 132 28.78 -26.91 20.29
N LYS A 133 29.68 -27.90 20.18
CA LYS A 133 29.93 -29.04 21.09
C LYS A 133 29.10 -30.31 20.88
N MET A 134 29.68 -31.29 20.18
CA MET A 134 30.18 -32.50 20.85
C MET A 134 31.18 -33.27 19.96
N ARG A 135 32.35 -33.52 20.54
CA ARG A 135 33.44 -34.34 20.03
C ARG A 135 33.04 -35.83 20.06
N PRO A 136 33.74 -36.70 19.33
CA PRO A 136 34.86 -37.44 19.95
C PRO A 136 36.22 -37.13 19.33
#